data_AF-A0A925X868-F1
#
_entry.id   AF-A0A925X868-F1
#
_cell.length_a   1.000
_cell.length_b   1.000
_cell.length_c   1.000
_cell.angle_alpha   90.00
_cell.angle_beta   90.00
_cell.angle_gamma   90.00
#
_symmetry.space_group_name_H-M   'P 1'
#
loop_
_entity.id
_entity.type
_entity.pdbx_description
1 polymer ?
#
loop_
_entity_poly.entity_id
_entity_poly.type
_entity_poly.pdbx_seq_one_letter_code
_entity_poly.pdbx_strand_id
1 'polypeptide(L)'
;MPLMTTKPMFDLAYAGGFAVGAFNVNNMEITQGIIDAAAAEKSPLILQISKGARKYAKMNYLRHIILAAVEEHPELPIAIHLDHGDTVDLVQTCIRDGFTSVMIDGSHHPYEDNVRVTAEAVKVAHASGVVVEAELGMLGGIEEDVVGLDAEEYEKNVEKFLTDPQEAKDFWQRTGIDSLAVAIGTSHGAFKFKHEAKLAFDRIEQIMKTCPGLPLVMHGSSSVPQEFIDLVNKYGGNMPNAKGVPEDQIHMAVTKYGVCKVNIDTDLRLALTAKIREVFATKPAEFDPRNYLGPGRDAIVGMVRRKMHMLNSAGKSDAVNQHWEKLGRPLPDCYKQ
;
A
#
# COMPACT_ATOMS: atom_id res chain seq x y z
N MET A 1 11.15 9.85 17.44
CA MET A 1 9.99 9.12 16.89
C MET A 1 10.34 8.77 15.45
N PRO A 2 10.31 7.52 15.00
CA PRO A 2 10.76 7.12 13.67
C PRO A 2 9.59 7.22 12.69
N LEU A 3 8.88 8.34 12.77
CA LEU A 3 8.10 8.80 11.64
C LEU A 3 9.13 9.26 10.59
N MET A 4 9.00 8.80 9.36
CA MET A 4 9.95 9.08 8.29
C MET A 4 9.26 9.08 6.93
N THR A 5 9.95 9.58 5.92
CA THR A 5 9.53 9.38 4.52
C THR A 5 9.78 7.93 4.10
N THR A 6 9.25 7.50 2.96
CA THR A 6 9.54 6.15 2.43
C THR A 6 10.97 6.01 1.90
N LYS A 7 11.71 7.11 1.72
CA LYS A 7 13.08 7.11 1.19
C LYS A 7 14.05 6.17 1.95
N PRO A 8 14.25 6.30 3.28
CA PRO A 8 15.14 5.40 4.02
C PRO A 8 14.72 3.92 3.91
N MET A 9 13.40 3.67 3.79
CA MET A 9 12.88 2.32 3.62
C MET A 9 13.23 1.76 2.24
N PHE A 10 13.00 2.54 1.18
CA PHE A 10 13.18 2.13 -0.20
C PHE A 10 14.65 2.03 -0.60
N ASP A 11 15.51 2.91 -0.09
CA ASP A 11 16.96 2.82 -0.28
C ASP A 11 17.49 1.43 0.13
N LEU A 12 16.97 0.87 1.23
CA LEU A 12 17.33 -0.48 1.70
C LEU A 12 16.55 -1.59 0.99
N ALA A 13 15.26 -1.39 0.73
CA ALA A 13 14.40 -2.38 0.05
C ALA A 13 14.94 -2.72 -1.34
N TYR A 14 15.30 -1.68 -2.12
CA TYR A 14 15.77 -1.79 -3.50
C TYR A 14 17.01 -2.70 -3.63
N ALA A 15 17.95 -2.60 -2.68
CA ALA A 15 19.16 -3.42 -2.67
C ALA A 15 19.03 -4.71 -1.84
N GLY A 16 18.06 -4.75 -0.91
CA GLY A 16 17.98 -5.75 0.16
C GLY A 16 17.08 -6.94 -0.13
N GLY A 17 16.38 -6.97 -1.28
CA GLY A 17 15.48 -8.06 -1.66
C GLY A 17 14.29 -8.20 -0.70
N PHE A 18 13.75 -7.07 -0.23
CA PHE A 18 12.53 -7.00 0.57
C PHE A 18 11.68 -5.82 0.11
N ALA A 19 10.41 -5.82 0.48
CA ALA A 19 9.49 -4.71 0.24
C ALA A 19 8.81 -4.29 1.53
N VAL A 20 8.44 -3.01 1.62
CA VAL A 20 7.64 -2.51 2.73
C VAL A 20 6.16 -2.67 2.41
N GLY A 21 5.44 -3.31 3.32
CA GLY A 21 3.99 -3.43 3.21
C GLY A 21 3.35 -2.07 3.44
N ALA A 22 2.47 -1.68 2.53
CA ALA A 22 1.66 -0.49 2.66
C ALA A 22 0.20 -0.90 2.90
N PHE A 23 -0.26 -0.63 4.12
CA PHE A 23 -1.52 -1.14 4.65
C PHE A 23 -2.53 0.00 4.82
N ASN A 24 -3.70 -0.15 4.22
CA ASN A 24 -4.75 0.86 4.33
C ASN A 24 -5.32 0.90 5.75
N VAL A 25 -5.57 2.10 6.25
CA VAL A 25 -6.18 2.32 7.57
C VAL A 25 -7.47 3.13 7.46
N ASN A 26 -8.51 2.66 8.16
CA ASN A 26 -9.82 3.31 8.18
C ASN A 26 -10.38 3.51 9.60
N ASN A 27 -9.80 2.88 10.61
CA ASN A 27 -10.24 2.98 12.01
C ASN A 27 -9.12 2.53 12.99
N MET A 28 -9.46 2.49 14.29
CA MET A 28 -8.55 2.13 15.37
C MET A 28 -8.12 0.67 15.30
N GLU A 29 -9.05 -0.26 15.13
CA GLU A 29 -8.77 -1.70 15.23
C GLU A 29 -7.89 -2.20 14.08
N ILE A 30 -8.08 -1.69 12.86
CA ILE A 30 -7.20 -2.00 11.73
C ILE A 30 -5.80 -1.45 12.00
N THR A 31 -5.70 -0.20 12.47
CA THR A 31 -4.40 0.43 12.76
C THR A 31 -3.65 -0.31 13.87
N GLN A 32 -4.33 -0.65 14.97
CA GLN A 32 -3.75 -1.46 16.05
C GLN A 32 -3.27 -2.82 15.54
N GLY A 33 -4.09 -3.54 14.77
CA GLY A 33 -3.71 -4.84 14.23
C GLY A 33 -2.48 -4.80 13.33
N ILE A 34 -2.34 -3.73 12.52
CA ILE A 34 -1.16 -3.52 11.68
C ILE A 34 0.08 -3.21 12.54
N ILE A 35 -0.07 -2.32 13.52
CA ILE A 35 1.03 -1.84 14.36
C ILE A 35 1.54 -2.93 15.30
N ASP A 36 0.64 -3.66 15.96
CA ASP A 36 0.99 -4.78 16.85
C ASP A 36 1.77 -5.86 16.07
N ALA A 37 1.35 -6.16 14.84
CA ALA A 37 2.07 -7.08 13.95
C ALA A 37 3.45 -6.55 13.57
N ALA A 38 3.55 -5.27 13.17
CA ALA A 38 4.82 -4.65 12.82
C ALA A 38 5.81 -4.62 13.98
N ALA A 39 5.33 -4.29 15.18
CA ALA A 39 6.10 -4.28 16.43
C ALA A 39 6.66 -5.66 16.73
N ALA A 40 5.79 -6.69 16.71
CA ALA A 40 6.19 -8.06 16.99
C ALA A 40 7.22 -8.59 15.98
N GLU A 41 7.08 -8.24 14.70
CA GLU A 41 7.98 -8.69 13.63
C GLU A 41 9.18 -7.75 13.43
N LYS A 42 9.27 -6.64 14.17
CA LYS A 42 10.27 -5.59 13.97
C LYS A 42 10.38 -5.19 12.49
N SER A 43 9.24 -4.97 11.84
CA SER A 43 9.16 -4.70 10.41
C SER A 43 8.81 -3.23 10.13
N PRO A 44 9.49 -2.55 9.19
CA PRO A 44 9.07 -1.23 8.74
C PRO A 44 7.72 -1.34 8.04
N LEU A 45 6.91 -0.28 8.12
CA LEU A 45 5.60 -0.25 7.49
C LEU A 45 5.21 1.13 6.96
N ILE A 46 4.27 1.11 6.02
CA ILE A 46 3.60 2.30 5.52
C ILE A 46 2.12 2.20 5.91
N LEU A 47 1.62 3.21 6.62
CA LEU A 47 0.19 3.39 6.86
C LEU A 47 -0.36 4.27 5.75
N GLN A 48 -1.21 3.70 4.90
CA GLN A 48 -1.76 4.41 3.75
C GLN A 48 -3.23 4.80 3.95
N ILE A 49 -3.58 6.00 3.49
CA ILE A 49 -4.89 6.60 3.68
C ILE A 49 -5.43 7.01 2.32
N SER A 50 -6.55 6.41 1.92
CA SER A 50 -7.26 6.74 0.70
C SER A 50 -8.18 7.98 0.86
N LYS A 51 -8.76 8.43 -0.25
CA LYS A 51 -9.88 9.39 -0.26
C LYS A 51 -11.10 8.86 0.50
N GLY A 52 -11.46 7.59 0.31
CA GLY A 52 -12.57 6.95 1.01
C GLY A 52 -12.36 6.87 2.52
N ALA A 53 -11.15 6.51 2.97
CA ALA A 53 -10.78 6.52 4.38
C ALA A 53 -10.96 7.89 5.03
N ARG A 54 -10.50 8.96 4.37
CA ARG A 54 -10.66 10.35 4.85
C ARG A 54 -12.13 10.77 4.92
N LYS A 55 -12.94 10.37 3.94
CA LYS A 55 -14.39 10.64 3.95
C LYS A 55 -15.10 9.90 5.09
N TYR A 56 -14.72 8.63 5.33
CA TYR A 56 -15.32 7.78 6.35
C TYR A 56 -14.92 8.20 7.77
N ALA A 57 -13.62 8.19 8.07
CA ALA A 57 -13.11 8.39 9.43
C ALA A 57 -12.88 9.86 9.77
N LYS A 58 -12.80 10.75 8.77
CA LYS A 58 -12.32 12.14 8.87
C LYS A 58 -10.84 12.20 9.21
N MET A 59 -10.13 13.14 8.57
CA MET A 59 -8.67 13.20 8.64
C MET A 59 -8.12 13.38 10.07
N ASN A 60 -8.80 14.18 10.92
CA ASN A 60 -8.35 14.39 12.30
C ASN A 60 -8.32 13.08 13.12
N TYR A 61 -9.33 12.22 12.98
CA TYR A 61 -9.33 10.94 13.70
C TYR A 61 -8.22 10.04 13.19
N LEU A 62 -8.05 9.91 11.88
CA LEU A 62 -6.97 9.11 11.29
C LEU A 62 -5.60 9.60 11.74
N ARG A 63 -5.36 10.91 11.71
CA ARG A 63 -4.12 11.52 12.18
C ARG A 63 -3.83 11.14 13.64
N HIS A 64 -4.81 11.31 14.52
CA HIS A 64 -4.60 11.02 15.95
C HIS A 64 -4.46 9.52 16.25
N ILE A 65 -5.15 8.66 15.52
CA ILE A 65 -4.95 7.20 15.62
C ILE A 65 -3.52 6.82 15.23
N ILE A 66 -2.97 7.43 14.17
CA ILE A 66 -1.59 7.18 13.74
C ILE A 66 -0.58 7.76 14.73
N LEU A 67 -0.81 8.98 15.24
CA LEU A 67 0.08 9.57 16.25
C LEU A 67 0.12 8.70 17.52
N ALA A 68 -1.02 8.17 17.97
CA ALA A 68 -1.05 7.22 19.08
C ALA A 68 -0.22 5.95 18.78
N ALA A 69 -0.28 5.42 17.55
CA ALA A 69 0.54 4.28 17.15
C ALA A 69 2.05 4.58 17.18
N VAL A 70 2.46 5.79 16.74
CA VAL A 70 3.85 6.25 16.80
C VAL A 70 4.34 6.46 18.24
N GLU A 71 3.45 6.91 19.12
CA GLU A 71 3.74 7.10 20.55
C GLU A 71 3.90 5.78 21.30
N GLU A 72 3.04 4.78 21.02
CA GLU A 72 3.10 3.44 21.61
C GLU A 72 4.33 2.65 21.12
N HIS A 73 4.75 2.86 19.86
CA HIS A 73 5.88 2.16 19.24
C HIS A 73 6.92 3.11 18.65
N PRO A 74 7.64 3.87 19.50
CA PRO A 74 8.63 4.86 19.07
C PRO A 74 9.91 4.25 18.48
N GLU A 75 10.01 2.93 18.37
CA GLU A 75 11.06 2.19 17.68
C GLU A 75 10.69 1.81 16.24
N LEU A 76 9.41 1.81 15.88
CA LEU A 76 8.95 1.36 14.57
C LEU A 76 9.16 2.41 13.46
N PRO A 77 9.83 2.07 12.34
CA PRO A 77 9.88 2.91 11.16
C PRO A 77 8.52 2.96 10.48
N ILE A 78 7.85 4.11 10.59
CA ILE A 78 6.50 4.33 10.06
C ILE A 78 6.55 5.46 9.02
N ALA A 79 5.93 5.23 7.87
CA ALA A 79 5.59 6.28 6.90
C ALA A 79 4.07 6.45 6.83
N ILE A 80 3.62 7.70 6.63
CA ILE A 80 2.20 8.03 6.42
C ILE A 80 2.03 8.42 4.96
N HIS A 81 1.23 7.66 4.22
CA HIS A 81 1.13 7.74 2.77
C HIS A 81 -0.29 8.09 2.29
N LEU A 82 -0.40 9.05 1.37
CA LEU A 82 -1.67 9.33 0.67
C LEU A 82 -1.80 8.32 -0.46
N ASP A 83 -2.84 7.49 -0.40
CA ASP A 83 -3.16 6.50 -1.42
C ASP A 83 -4.10 7.10 -2.47
N HIS A 84 -3.73 7.00 -3.76
CA HIS A 84 -4.48 7.50 -4.91
C HIS A 84 -4.97 8.96 -4.77
N GLY A 85 -4.05 9.90 -4.57
CA GLY A 85 -4.38 11.34 -4.64
C GLY A 85 -4.72 11.77 -6.07
N ASP A 86 -5.80 12.50 -6.27
CA ASP A 86 -6.28 12.89 -7.61
C ASP A 86 -5.96 14.35 -8.01
N THR A 87 -5.52 15.17 -7.06
CA THR A 87 -5.31 16.62 -7.25
C THR A 87 -4.13 17.13 -6.44
N VAL A 88 -3.46 18.16 -6.96
CA VAL A 88 -2.35 18.85 -6.26
C VAL A 88 -2.83 19.50 -4.96
N ASP A 89 -4.06 20.02 -4.93
CA ASP A 89 -4.68 20.59 -3.72
C ASP A 89 -4.84 19.54 -2.61
N LEU A 90 -5.18 18.31 -2.99
CA LEU A 90 -5.27 17.20 -2.05
C LEU A 90 -3.89 16.81 -1.50
N VAL A 91 -2.88 16.74 -2.38
CA VAL A 91 -1.48 16.53 -1.98
C VAL A 91 -1.04 17.59 -0.97
N GLN A 92 -1.28 18.87 -1.27
CA GLN A 92 -0.99 19.99 -0.35
C GLN A 92 -1.68 19.84 1.01
N THR A 93 -2.95 19.43 1.00
CA THR A 93 -3.72 19.23 2.22
C THR A 93 -3.13 18.09 3.05
N CYS A 94 -2.80 16.96 2.42
CA CYS A 94 -2.13 15.84 3.10
C CYS A 94 -0.77 16.23 3.69
N ILE A 95 0.04 17.02 2.98
CA ILE A 95 1.32 17.51 3.53
C ILE A 95 1.08 18.29 4.83
N ARG A 96 0.09 19.20 4.86
CA ARG A 96 -0.30 19.94 6.07
C ARG A 96 -0.82 19.02 7.18
N ASP A 97 -1.52 17.95 6.79
CA ASP A 97 -2.11 16.97 7.70
C ASP A 97 -1.07 15.98 8.27
N GLY A 98 0.21 16.09 7.91
CA GLY A 98 1.30 15.30 8.48
C GLY A 98 1.72 14.09 7.65
N PHE A 99 1.34 14.02 6.38
CA PHE A 99 1.80 12.93 5.53
C PHE A 99 3.30 13.04 5.26
N THR A 100 4.01 11.91 5.32
CA THR A 100 5.45 11.84 5.02
C THR A 100 5.74 11.33 3.61
N SER A 101 4.73 10.79 2.95
CA SER A 101 4.73 10.41 1.55
C SER A 101 3.34 10.69 0.95
N VAL A 102 3.28 11.03 -0.32
CA VAL A 102 2.03 11.23 -1.04
C VAL A 102 2.06 10.56 -2.41
N MET A 103 0.94 10.01 -2.83
CA MET A 103 0.74 9.60 -4.22
C MET A 103 -0.10 10.63 -4.98
N ILE A 104 0.29 10.90 -6.22
CA ILE A 104 -0.57 11.54 -7.22
C ILE A 104 -0.84 10.52 -8.34
N ASP A 105 -2.09 10.17 -8.52
CA ASP A 105 -2.55 9.20 -9.52
C ASP A 105 -3.14 9.93 -10.73
N GLY A 106 -2.25 10.24 -11.67
CA GLY A 106 -2.61 10.79 -12.98
C GLY A 106 -2.75 9.73 -14.07
N SER A 107 -2.77 8.43 -13.73
CA SER A 107 -2.69 7.31 -14.68
C SER A 107 -3.83 7.27 -15.70
N HIS A 108 -4.99 7.79 -15.34
CA HIS A 108 -6.18 7.90 -16.19
C HIS A 108 -6.14 9.09 -17.15
N HIS A 109 -5.18 10.01 -17.00
CA HIS A 109 -4.99 11.14 -17.91
C HIS A 109 -4.13 10.76 -19.12
N PRO A 110 -4.22 11.49 -20.24
CA PRO A 110 -3.21 11.42 -21.29
C PRO A 110 -1.80 11.63 -20.70
N TYR A 111 -0.81 10.93 -21.25
CA TYR A 111 0.56 10.90 -20.72
C TYR A 111 1.13 12.28 -20.38
N GLU A 112 0.99 13.26 -21.27
CA GLU A 112 1.48 14.63 -21.05
C GLU A 112 0.80 15.36 -19.89
N ASP A 113 -0.49 15.09 -19.66
CA ASP A 113 -1.22 15.64 -18.51
C ASP A 113 -0.80 14.95 -17.21
N ASN A 114 -0.56 13.63 -17.24
CA ASN A 114 -0.01 12.89 -16.10
C ASN A 114 1.37 13.44 -15.70
N VAL A 115 2.27 13.64 -16.67
CA VAL A 115 3.58 14.26 -16.42
C VAL A 115 3.42 15.65 -15.79
N ARG A 116 2.53 16.48 -16.34
CA ARG A 116 2.32 17.85 -15.84
C ARG A 116 1.82 17.88 -14.39
N VAL A 117 0.76 17.14 -14.09
CA VAL A 117 0.18 17.13 -12.73
C VAL A 117 1.14 16.51 -11.72
N THR A 118 1.87 15.46 -12.12
CA THR A 118 2.83 14.80 -11.26
C THR A 118 4.04 15.69 -10.96
N ALA A 119 4.62 16.36 -11.96
CA ALA A 119 5.73 17.29 -11.76
C ALA A 119 5.33 18.45 -10.83
N GLU A 120 4.08 18.93 -10.93
CA GLU A 120 3.54 19.95 -10.03
C GLU A 120 3.43 19.44 -8.58
N ALA A 121 2.89 18.24 -8.38
CA ALA A 121 2.81 17.60 -7.07
C ALA A 121 4.21 17.37 -6.46
N VAL A 122 5.17 16.89 -7.24
CA VAL A 122 6.58 16.70 -6.84
C VAL A 122 7.17 18.02 -6.35
N LYS A 123 7.04 19.09 -7.13
CA LYS A 123 7.56 20.41 -6.76
C LYS A 123 7.05 20.87 -5.39
N VAL A 124 5.76 20.67 -5.12
CA VAL A 124 5.14 21.11 -3.86
C VAL A 124 5.51 20.21 -2.69
N ALA A 125 5.54 18.90 -2.89
CA ALA A 125 5.88 17.92 -1.86
C ALA A 125 7.36 18.01 -1.45
N HIS A 126 8.28 18.04 -2.42
CA HIS A 126 9.72 18.13 -2.17
C HIS A 126 10.10 19.42 -1.45
N ALA A 127 9.41 20.54 -1.76
CA ALA A 127 9.60 21.80 -1.05
C ALA A 127 9.26 21.72 0.45
N SER A 128 8.48 20.72 0.88
CA SER A 128 8.12 20.46 2.28
C SER A 128 8.81 19.24 2.89
N GLY A 129 9.77 18.63 2.17
CA GLY A 129 10.47 17.41 2.60
C GLY A 129 9.64 16.13 2.52
N VAL A 130 8.55 16.11 1.74
CA VAL A 130 7.68 14.94 1.50
C VAL A 130 8.03 14.31 0.16
N VAL A 131 8.02 12.97 0.09
CA VAL A 131 8.33 12.20 -1.12
C VAL A 131 7.07 11.83 -1.90
N VAL A 132 7.18 11.69 -3.22
CA VAL A 132 6.05 11.46 -4.14
C VAL A 132 6.14 10.12 -4.84
N GLU A 133 5.05 9.35 -4.72
CA GLU A 133 4.73 8.22 -5.59
C GLU A 133 3.84 8.69 -6.74
N ALA A 134 4.00 8.11 -7.92
CA ALA A 134 3.07 8.30 -9.02
C ALA A 134 2.81 6.97 -9.74
N GLU A 135 1.84 6.95 -10.64
CA GLU A 135 1.45 5.76 -11.39
C GLU A 135 1.54 5.97 -12.90
N LEU A 136 2.02 4.94 -13.59
CA LEU A 136 2.04 4.86 -15.04
C LEU A 136 1.55 3.49 -15.52
N GLY A 137 0.70 3.50 -16.56
CA GLY A 137 -0.05 2.33 -17.00
C GLY A 137 -1.49 2.37 -16.46
N MET A 138 -2.25 1.31 -16.65
CA MET A 138 -3.60 1.20 -16.09
C MET A 138 -3.80 -0.15 -15.40
N LEU A 139 -4.49 -0.13 -14.27
CA LEU A 139 -4.89 -1.32 -13.53
C LEU A 139 -6.31 -1.74 -13.90
N GLY A 140 -6.60 -3.04 -13.77
CA GLY A 140 -7.98 -3.53 -13.82
C GLY A 140 -8.72 -3.35 -12.49
N GLY A 141 -10.04 -3.48 -12.50
CA GLY A 141 -10.86 -3.55 -11.30
C GLY A 141 -11.14 -2.20 -10.62
N ILE A 142 -11.83 -2.23 -9.48
CA ILE A 142 -12.26 -1.03 -8.75
C ILE A 142 -11.87 -1.16 -7.27
N GLU A 143 -11.21 -0.14 -6.70
CA GLU A 143 -10.98 0.02 -5.26
C GLU A 143 -11.56 1.34 -4.77
N GLU A 144 -12.60 1.30 -3.93
CA GLU A 144 -13.27 2.51 -3.44
C GLU A 144 -13.70 3.46 -4.58
N ASP A 145 -13.09 4.66 -4.64
CA ASP A 145 -13.34 5.69 -5.66
C ASP A 145 -12.39 5.56 -6.88
N VAL A 146 -11.42 4.63 -6.85
CA VAL A 146 -10.45 4.39 -7.91
C VAL A 146 -11.07 3.43 -8.93
N VAL A 147 -11.34 3.95 -10.12
CA VAL A 147 -11.94 3.19 -11.23
C VAL A 147 -10.82 2.77 -12.18
N GLY A 148 -10.41 1.51 -12.09
CA GLY A 148 -9.61 0.86 -13.13
C GLY A 148 -10.48 0.40 -14.30
N LEU A 149 -9.86 -0.29 -15.25
CA LEU A 149 -10.56 -0.86 -16.41
C LEU A 149 -11.49 -2.01 -15.99
N ASP A 150 -12.55 -2.24 -16.76
CA ASP A 150 -13.39 -3.42 -16.59
C ASP A 150 -12.52 -4.67 -16.58
N ALA A 151 -12.74 -5.56 -15.60
CA ALA A 151 -11.86 -6.71 -15.40
C ALA A 151 -11.81 -7.63 -16.62
N GLU A 152 -12.92 -7.77 -17.38
CA GLU A 152 -12.93 -8.60 -18.59
C GLU A 152 -12.21 -7.93 -19.75
N GLU A 153 -12.36 -6.61 -19.90
CA GLU A 153 -11.64 -5.85 -20.92
C GLU A 153 -10.13 -5.85 -20.65
N TYR A 154 -9.75 -5.70 -19.37
CA TYR A 154 -8.37 -5.74 -18.91
C TYR A 154 -7.71 -7.08 -19.22
N GLU A 155 -8.34 -8.20 -18.81
CA GLU A 155 -7.79 -9.54 -19.03
C GLU A 155 -7.55 -9.86 -20.52
N LYS A 156 -8.37 -9.32 -21.43
CA LYS A 156 -8.22 -9.54 -22.88
C LYS A 156 -7.08 -8.75 -23.50
N ASN A 157 -6.62 -7.68 -22.85
CA ASN A 157 -5.67 -6.72 -23.43
C ASN A 157 -4.56 -6.31 -22.45
N VAL A 158 -4.22 -7.14 -21.45
CA VAL A 158 -3.26 -6.82 -20.37
C VAL A 158 -2.00 -6.16 -20.91
N GLU A 159 -1.41 -6.71 -21.99
CA GLU A 159 -0.19 -6.19 -22.61
C GLU A 159 -0.25 -4.71 -23.02
N LYS A 160 -1.43 -4.21 -23.42
CA LYS A 160 -1.64 -2.80 -23.80
C LYS A 160 -1.67 -1.85 -22.61
N PHE A 161 -1.93 -2.39 -21.42
CA PHE A 161 -2.10 -1.61 -20.19
C PHE A 161 -0.88 -1.72 -19.27
N LEU A 162 0.05 -2.63 -19.58
CA LEU A 162 1.32 -2.72 -18.89
C LEU A 162 2.13 -1.44 -19.07
N THR A 163 2.83 -1.01 -18.03
CA THR A 163 3.72 0.15 -18.09
C THR A 163 4.80 -0.07 -19.14
N ASP A 164 5.00 0.90 -20.03
CA ASP A 164 6.13 0.86 -20.97
C ASP A 164 7.44 1.29 -20.27
N PRO A 165 8.55 0.53 -20.37
CA PRO A 165 9.81 0.85 -19.71
C PRO A 165 10.43 2.17 -20.14
N GLN A 166 10.26 2.55 -21.41
CA GLN A 166 10.82 3.78 -21.96
C GLN A 166 9.97 4.99 -21.59
N GLU A 167 8.64 4.85 -21.53
CA GLU A 167 7.77 5.85 -20.92
C GLU A 167 8.06 6.01 -19.43
N ALA A 168 8.27 4.92 -18.67
CA ALA A 168 8.63 4.99 -17.25
C ALA A 168 9.91 5.82 -17.03
N LYS A 169 10.91 5.67 -17.91
CA LYS A 169 12.15 6.45 -17.87
C LYS A 169 11.92 7.92 -18.16
N ASP A 170 11.20 8.23 -19.23
CA ASP A 170 10.86 9.62 -19.58
C ASP A 170 10.04 10.28 -18.46
N PHE A 171 9.04 9.58 -17.96
CA PHE A 171 8.18 10.03 -16.87
C PHE A 171 8.98 10.34 -15.62
N TRP A 172 9.86 9.42 -15.20
CA TRP A 172 10.73 9.63 -14.03
C TRP A 172 11.64 10.86 -14.20
N GLN A 173 12.26 11.01 -15.37
CA GLN A 173 13.16 12.13 -15.65
C GLN A 173 12.45 13.49 -15.68
N ARG A 174 11.22 13.53 -16.20
CA ARG A 174 10.44 14.77 -16.35
C ARG A 174 9.71 15.18 -15.08
N THR A 175 9.34 14.22 -14.24
CA THR A 175 8.55 14.48 -13.03
C THR A 175 9.39 14.59 -11.77
N GLY A 176 10.48 13.81 -11.65
CA GLY A 176 11.31 13.75 -10.46
C GLY A 176 10.69 12.98 -9.28
N ILE A 177 9.76 12.06 -9.57
CA ILE A 177 9.14 11.18 -8.55
C ILE A 177 10.17 10.31 -7.79
N ASP A 178 9.81 9.90 -6.58
CA ASP A 178 10.64 9.09 -5.69
C ASP A 178 10.34 7.59 -5.80
N SER A 179 9.15 7.21 -6.28
CA SER A 179 8.77 5.82 -6.55
C SER A 179 7.67 5.76 -7.60
N LEU A 180 7.63 4.66 -8.36
CA LEU A 180 6.68 4.47 -9.45
C LEU A 180 5.83 3.22 -9.24
N ALA A 181 4.51 3.41 -9.14
CA ALA A 181 3.53 2.35 -9.29
C ALA A 181 3.44 1.95 -10.77
N VAL A 182 3.57 0.64 -11.01
CA VAL A 182 3.63 0.08 -12.36
C VAL A 182 2.49 -0.91 -12.57
N ALA A 183 1.83 -0.80 -13.73
CA ALA A 183 0.88 -1.78 -14.21
C ALA A 183 1.63 -3.02 -14.73
N ILE A 184 1.50 -4.12 -13.99
CA ILE A 184 2.20 -5.40 -14.26
C ILE A 184 1.23 -6.59 -14.28
N GLY A 185 -0.04 -6.33 -14.61
CA GLY A 185 -1.10 -7.34 -14.66
C GLY A 185 -1.86 -7.52 -13.34
N THR A 186 -1.79 -6.56 -12.41
CA THR A 186 -2.59 -6.57 -11.18
C THR A 186 -3.92 -5.82 -11.35
N SER A 187 -4.82 -6.05 -10.40
CA SER A 187 -6.16 -5.47 -10.38
C SER A 187 -6.59 -5.19 -8.94
N HIS A 188 -7.47 -4.23 -8.77
CA HIS A 188 -8.00 -3.82 -7.47
C HIS A 188 -9.14 -4.73 -6.96
N GLY A 189 -9.40 -4.70 -5.64
CA GLY A 189 -10.54 -5.41 -5.02
C GLY A 189 -10.34 -6.92 -4.78
N ALA A 190 -11.43 -7.68 -4.59
CA ALA A 190 -11.39 -9.13 -4.25
C ALA A 190 -11.64 -10.05 -5.46
N PHE A 191 -12.18 -9.51 -6.55
CA PHE A 191 -12.50 -10.24 -7.79
C PHE A 191 -11.50 -9.86 -8.87
N LYS A 192 -10.22 -10.06 -8.57
CA LYS A 192 -9.14 -9.53 -9.42
C LYS A 192 -8.99 -10.27 -10.73
N PHE A 193 -9.33 -11.57 -10.75
CA PHE A 193 -9.05 -12.45 -11.87
C PHE A 193 -10.15 -13.52 -12.04
N LYS A 194 -10.56 -13.79 -13.28
CA LYS A 194 -11.32 -15.00 -13.65
C LYS A 194 -10.38 -16.21 -13.81
N HIS A 195 -9.13 -15.95 -14.19
CA HIS A 195 -8.07 -16.95 -14.35
C HIS A 195 -6.99 -16.80 -13.28
N GLU A 196 -5.95 -17.63 -13.30
CA GLU A 196 -4.84 -17.47 -12.37
C GLU A 196 -4.08 -16.18 -12.70
N ALA A 197 -3.85 -15.33 -11.68
CA ALA A 197 -3.08 -14.10 -11.85
C ALA A 197 -1.68 -14.43 -12.39
N LYS A 198 -1.19 -13.67 -13.37
CA LYS A 198 0.19 -13.77 -13.84
C LYS A 198 0.80 -12.40 -13.88
N LEU A 199 1.72 -12.14 -12.96
CA LEU A 199 2.51 -10.93 -12.99
C LEU A 199 3.43 -10.92 -14.21
N ALA A 200 3.51 -9.77 -14.87
CA ALA A 200 4.40 -9.55 -16.01
C ALA A 200 5.85 -9.35 -15.55
N PHE A 201 6.51 -10.39 -15.05
CA PHE A 201 7.86 -10.33 -14.50
C PHE A 201 8.91 -9.79 -15.49
N ASP A 202 8.82 -10.19 -16.76
CA ASP A 202 9.68 -9.68 -17.83
C ASP A 202 9.56 -8.15 -17.94
N ARG A 203 8.35 -7.61 -17.71
CA ARG A 203 8.14 -6.16 -17.73
C ARG A 203 8.79 -5.47 -16.54
N ILE A 204 8.66 -6.03 -15.33
CA ILE A 204 9.35 -5.50 -14.14
C ILE A 204 10.86 -5.47 -14.38
N GLU A 205 11.42 -6.55 -14.92
CA GLU A 205 12.86 -6.64 -15.21
C GLU A 205 13.31 -5.59 -16.23
N GLN A 206 12.53 -5.36 -17.29
CA GLN A 206 12.81 -4.32 -18.28
C GLN A 206 12.76 -2.92 -17.68
N ILE A 207 11.77 -2.61 -16.83
CA ILE A 207 11.67 -1.30 -16.16
C ILE A 207 12.88 -1.09 -15.24
N MET A 208 13.24 -2.08 -14.43
CA MET A 208 14.40 -2.00 -13.52
C MET A 208 15.72 -1.79 -14.25
N LYS A 209 15.91 -2.46 -15.41
CA LYS A 209 17.08 -2.25 -16.27
C LYS A 209 17.11 -0.84 -16.88
N THR A 210 15.93 -0.30 -17.20
CA THR A 210 15.79 0.99 -17.89
C THR A 210 15.84 2.18 -16.92
N CYS A 211 15.36 1.97 -15.68
CA CYS A 211 15.27 2.96 -14.60
C CYS A 211 16.07 2.49 -13.36
N PRO A 212 17.40 2.30 -13.45
CA PRO A 212 18.18 1.82 -12.32
C PRO A 212 18.13 2.83 -11.16
N GLY A 213 17.76 2.35 -9.98
CA GLY A 213 17.58 3.14 -8.77
C GLY A 213 16.18 3.69 -8.52
N LEU A 214 15.22 3.49 -9.44
CA LEU A 214 13.81 3.88 -9.23
C LEU A 214 13.07 2.78 -8.45
N PRO A 215 12.61 3.03 -7.21
CA PRO A 215 11.80 2.07 -6.46
C PRO A 215 10.46 1.81 -7.15
N LEU A 216 10.14 0.54 -7.38
CA LEU A 216 8.88 0.13 -7.98
C LEU A 216 7.85 -0.26 -6.91
N VAL A 217 6.60 0.06 -7.19
CA VAL A 217 5.45 -0.16 -6.31
C VAL A 217 4.43 -1.06 -6.99
N MET A 218 3.90 -2.03 -6.23
CA MET A 218 2.84 -2.92 -6.69
C MET A 218 1.50 -2.56 -6.05
N HIS A 219 0.60 -2.07 -6.88
CA HIS A 219 -0.80 -1.81 -6.55
C HIS A 219 -1.66 -3.06 -6.76
N GLY A 220 -2.88 -3.06 -6.22
CA GLY A 220 -3.81 -4.18 -6.40
C GLY A 220 -3.22 -5.54 -6.01
N SER A 221 -2.46 -5.63 -4.92
CA SER A 221 -1.60 -6.79 -4.63
C SER A 221 -2.03 -7.68 -3.45
N SER A 222 -3.18 -7.43 -2.84
CA SER A 222 -3.83 -8.37 -1.92
C SER A 222 -3.98 -9.78 -2.51
N SER A 223 -3.78 -10.82 -1.69
CA SER A 223 -3.75 -12.23 -2.12
C SER A 223 -5.08 -12.96 -1.97
N VAL A 224 -6.01 -12.38 -1.22
CA VAL A 224 -7.37 -12.89 -0.95
C VAL A 224 -7.32 -14.35 -0.43
N PRO A 225 -6.79 -14.59 0.77
CA PRO A 225 -6.56 -15.96 1.25
C PRO A 225 -7.86 -16.74 1.40
N GLN A 226 -7.85 -17.96 0.84
CA GLN A 226 -9.05 -18.78 0.70
C GLN A 226 -9.65 -19.15 2.06
N GLU A 227 -8.84 -19.31 3.11
CA GLU A 227 -9.34 -19.62 4.45
C GLU A 227 -10.31 -18.56 4.99
N PHE A 228 -10.12 -17.28 4.66
CA PHE A 228 -11.04 -16.22 5.09
C PHE A 228 -12.26 -16.11 4.17
N ILE A 229 -12.12 -16.40 2.88
CA ILE A 229 -13.27 -16.52 1.96
C ILE A 229 -14.19 -17.65 2.44
N ASP A 230 -13.62 -18.79 2.81
CA ASP A 230 -14.37 -19.95 3.30
C ASP A 230 -15.11 -19.62 4.59
N LEU A 231 -14.47 -18.89 5.52
CA LEU A 231 -15.12 -18.38 6.73
C LEU A 231 -16.27 -17.41 6.41
N VAL A 232 -16.05 -16.44 5.51
CA VAL A 232 -17.11 -15.50 5.09
C VAL A 232 -18.30 -16.25 4.51
N ASN A 233 -18.07 -17.18 3.58
CA ASN A 233 -19.13 -17.96 2.94
C ASN A 233 -19.84 -18.88 3.94
N LYS A 234 -19.11 -19.52 4.85
CA LYS A 234 -19.66 -20.36 5.92
C LYS A 234 -20.60 -19.57 6.84
N TYR A 235 -20.30 -18.30 7.11
CA TYR A 235 -21.06 -17.45 8.03
C TYR A 235 -21.86 -16.36 7.30
N GLY A 236 -22.61 -16.78 6.28
CA GLY A 236 -23.66 -15.97 5.64
C GLY A 236 -23.17 -14.88 4.70
N GLY A 237 -21.91 -14.93 4.27
CA GLY A 237 -21.38 -14.13 3.18
C GLY A 237 -21.55 -14.84 1.83
N ASN A 238 -21.27 -14.12 0.75
CA ASN A 238 -21.33 -14.67 -0.61
C ASN A 238 -20.22 -14.04 -1.46
N MET A 239 -19.04 -14.66 -1.44
CA MET A 239 -17.87 -14.25 -2.21
C MET A 239 -17.32 -15.41 -3.06
N PRO A 240 -18.15 -16.00 -3.95
CA PRO A 240 -17.69 -17.09 -4.80
C PRO A 240 -16.66 -16.58 -5.79
N ASN A 241 -15.60 -17.35 -6.02
CA ASN A 241 -14.54 -17.04 -7.00
C ASN A 241 -13.68 -15.80 -6.68
N ALA A 242 -13.74 -15.24 -5.47
CA ALA A 242 -12.81 -14.20 -5.07
C ALA A 242 -11.38 -14.76 -5.07
N LYS A 243 -10.46 -14.09 -5.77
CA LYS A 243 -9.07 -14.51 -5.97
C LYS A 243 -8.17 -13.29 -6.02
N GLY A 244 -7.00 -13.41 -5.40
CA GLY A 244 -5.99 -12.37 -5.37
C GLY A 244 -4.73 -12.72 -6.13
N VAL A 245 -3.68 -11.93 -5.92
CA VAL A 245 -2.35 -12.21 -6.45
C VAL A 245 -1.67 -13.29 -5.60
N PRO A 246 -1.19 -14.41 -6.18
CA PRO A 246 -0.49 -15.45 -5.43
C PRO A 246 0.71 -14.91 -4.63
N GLU A 247 0.84 -15.33 -3.38
CA GLU A 247 1.87 -14.83 -2.47
C GLU A 247 3.30 -15.17 -2.93
N ASP A 248 3.47 -16.31 -3.61
CA ASP A 248 4.73 -16.72 -4.21
C ASP A 248 5.15 -15.80 -5.37
N GLN A 249 4.19 -15.33 -6.17
CA GLN A 249 4.45 -14.34 -7.22
C GLN A 249 4.84 -12.99 -6.64
N ILE A 250 4.16 -12.52 -5.58
CA ILE A 250 4.54 -11.29 -4.87
C ILE A 250 5.94 -11.44 -4.27
N HIS A 251 6.21 -12.55 -3.58
CA HIS A 251 7.52 -12.84 -3.00
C HIS A 251 8.63 -12.85 -4.07
N MET A 252 8.32 -13.40 -5.25
CA MET A 252 9.26 -13.39 -6.38
C MET A 252 9.48 -11.97 -6.92
N ALA A 253 8.43 -11.16 -7.09
CA ALA A 253 8.53 -9.75 -7.49
C ALA A 253 9.44 -8.95 -6.53
N VAL A 254 9.31 -9.20 -5.24
CA VAL A 254 10.11 -8.57 -4.19
C VAL A 254 11.56 -9.04 -4.21
N THR A 255 11.79 -10.35 -4.13
CA THR A 255 13.14 -10.90 -3.91
C THR A 255 14.00 -11.00 -5.16
N LYS A 256 13.38 -11.02 -6.35
CA LYS A 256 14.09 -11.16 -7.64
C LYS A 256 14.03 -9.92 -8.51
N TYR A 257 12.96 -9.14 -8.41
CA TYR A 257 12.70 -8.02 -9.32
C TYR A 257 12.70 -6.65 -8.65
N GLY A 258 13.03 -6.57 -7.35
CA GLY A 258 13.33 -5.31 -6.66
C GLY A 258 12.12 -4.40 -6.39
N VAL A 259 10.91 -4.97 -6.38
CA VAL A 259 9.73 -4.23 -5.89
C VAL A 259 9.95 -3.82 -4.44
N CYS A 260 9.68 -2.55 -4.13
CA CYS A 260 10.01 -1.93 -2.85
C CYS A 260 8.77 -1.66 -1.96
N LYS A 261 7.58 -1.54 -2.55
CA LYS A 261 6.31 -1.35 -1.83
C LYS A 261 5.22 -2.23 -2.43
N VAL A 262 4.41 -2.82 -1.56
CA VAL A 262 3.24 -3.63 -1.95
C VAL A 262 2.01 -3.15 -1.20
N ASN A 263 0.99 -2.70 -1.94
CA ASN A 263 -0.27 -2.22 -1.38
C ASN A 263 -1.17 -3.41 -0.99
N ILE A 264 -1.69 -3.38 0.25
CA ILE A 264 -2.50 -4.45 0.84
C ILE A 264 -3.67 -3.85 1.63
N ASP A 265 -4.87 -4.02 1.11
CA ASP A 265 -6.11 -3.59 1.76
C ASP A 265 -7.12 -4.75 1.88
N THR A 266 -7.56 -5.30 0.74
CA THR A 266 -8.59 -6.36 0.66
C THR A 266 -8.40 -7.49 1.67
N ASP A 267 -7.16 -7.91 1.92
CA ASP A 267 -6.84 -8.99 2.85
C ASP A 267 -7.19 -8.63 4.30
N LEU A 268 -6.97 -7.37 4.70
CA LEU A 268 -7.30 -6.88 6.04
C LEU A 268 -8.82 -6.76 6.22
N ARG A 269 -9.51 -6.21 5.21
CA ARG A 269 -10.99 -6.14 5.18
C ARG A 269 -11.60 -7.52 5.31
N LEU A 270 -11.05 -8.49 4.57
CA LEU A 270 -11.53 -9.86 4.55
C LEU A 270 -11.29 -10.56 5.90
N ALA A 271 -10.10 -10.43 6.48
CA ALA A 271 -9.77 -11.02 7.79
C ALA A 271 -10.70 -10.50 8.89
N LEU A 272 -10.88 -9.18 8.97
CA LEU A 272 -11.78 -8.53 9.92
C LEU A 272 -13.23 -9.01 9.74
N THR A 273 -13.72 -8.98 8.50
CA THR A 273 -15.10 -9.35 8.17
C THR A 273 -15.40 -10.81 8.50
N ALA A 274 -14.48 -11.72 8.15
CA ALA A 274 -14.62 -13.15 8.41
C ALA A 274 -14.83 -13.43 9.91
N LYS A 275 -14.01 -12.81 10.77
CA LYS A 275 -14.07 -13.01 12.21
C LYS A 275 -15.31 -12.39 12.85
N ILE A 276 -15.73 -11.21 12.42
CA ILE A 276 -16.97 -10.60 12.91
C ILE A 276 -18.17 -11.50 12.56
N ARG A 277 -18.23 -12.01 11.32
CA ARG A 277 -19.28 -12.94 10.89
C ARG A 277 -19.32 -14.23 11.71
N GLU A 278 -18.14 -14.82 11.97
CA GLU A 278 -18.04 -16.01 12.80
C GLU A 278 -18.56 -15.76 14.23
N VAL A 279 -18.17 -14.65 14.86
CA VAL A 279 -18.63 -14.32 16.22
C VAL A 279 -20.15 -14.14 16.25
N PHE A 280 -20.73 -13.38 15.31
CA PHE A 280 -22.18 -13.20 15.24
C PHE A 280 -22.94 -14.50 15.02
N ALA A 281 -22.40 -15.41 14.20
CA ALA A 281 -23.05 -16.69 13.93
C ALA A 281 -22.93 -17.69 15.09
N THR A 282 -21.82 -17.66 15.84
CA THR A 282 -21.52 -18.65 16.89
C THR A 282 -21.86 -18.18 18.31
N LYS A 283 -22.00 -16.87 18.52
CA LYS A 283 -22.30 -16.25 19.81
C LYS A 283 -23.46 -15.24 19.66
N PRO A 284 -24.71 -15.69 19.41
CA PRO A 284 -25.83 -14.80 19.09
C PRO A 284 -26.25 -13.85 20.22
N ALA A 285 -25.85 -14.14 21.47
CA ALA A 285 -26.09 -13.26 22.60
C ALA A 285 -24.99 -12.20 22.78
N GLU A 286 -23.91 -12.26 22.01
CA GLU A 286 -22.82 -11.29 22.09
C GLU A 286 -23.22 -9.98 21.43
N PHE A 287 -23.07 -8.88 22.17
CA PHE A 287 -23.42 -7.54 21.71
C PHE A 287 -22.35 -6.51 22.05
N ASP A 288 -21.34 -6.88 22.84
CA ASP A 288 -20.23 -5.99 23.17
C ASP A 288 -19.30 -5.86 21.95
N PRO A 289 -19.10 -4.65 21.40
CA PRO A 289 -18.22 -4.44 20.26
C PRO A 289 -16.82 -5.03 20.41
N ARG A 290 -16.28 -5.01 21.63
CA ARG A 290 -14.92 -5.51 21.89
C ARG A 290 -14.81 -7.00 21.67
N ASN A 291 -15.89 -7.75 21.87
CA ASN A 291 -15.91 -9.21 21.77
C ASN A 291 -16.02 -9.71 20.31
N TYR A 292 -16.36 -8.85 19.35
CA TYR A 292 -16.32 -9.18 17.92
C TYR A 292 -15.29 -8.38 17.12
N LEU A 293 -14.99 -7.14 17.53
CA LEU A 293 -13.92 -6.34 16.94
C LEU A 293 -12.53 -6.80 17.41
N GLY A 294 -12.39 -7.25 18.66
CA GLY A 294 -11.13 -7.80 19.20
C GLY A 294 -10.62 -9.00 18.39
N PRO A 295 -11.43 -10.08 18.21
CA PRO A 295 -11.05 -11.20 17.35
C PRO A 295 -10.77 -10.81 15.90
N GLY A 296 -11.44 -9.76 15.41
CA GLY A 296 -11.20 -9.16 14.11
C GLY A 296 -9.81 -8.52 13.98
N ARG A 297 -9.43 -7.71 14.97
CA ARG A 297 -8.08 -7.15 15.09
C ARG A 297 -7.03 -8.26 15.19
N ASP A 298 -7.26 -9.31 15.97
CA ASP A 298 -6.31 -10.42 16.10
C ASP A 298 -6.08 -11.15 14.76
N ALA A 299 -7.12 -11.26 13.92
CA ALA A 299 -6.97 -11.80 12.57
C ALA A 299 -6.19 -10.86 11.64
N ILE A 300 -6.35 -9.54 11.78
CA ILE A 300 -5.49 -8.56 11.09
C ILE A 300 -4.03 -8.73 11.53
N VAL A 301 -3.75 -8.91 12.81
CA VAL A 301 -2.38 -9.17 13.30
C VAL A 301 -1.79 -10.38 12.59
N GLY A 302 -2.52 -11.51 12.58
CA GLY A 302 -2.07 -12.72 11.88
C GLY A 302 -1.84 -12.50 10.38
N MET A 303 -2.74 -11.77 9.72
CA MET A 303 -2.61 -11.42 8.30
C MET A 303 -1.36 -10.57 8.04
N VAL A 304 -1.17 -9.48 8.77
CA VAL A 304 -0.06 -8.54 8.55
C VAL A 304 1.28 -9.22 8.81
N ARG A 305 1.40 -10.06 9.85
CA ARG A 305 2.60 -10.88 10.10
C ARG A 305 2.93 -11.78 8.91
N ARG A 306 1.94 -12.51 8.39
CA ARG A 306 2.08 -13.34 7.18
C ARG A 306 2.61 -12.51 6.00
N LYS A 307 2.05 -11.31 5.78
CA LYS A 307 2.50 -10.41 4.71
C LYS A 307 3.92 -9.91 4.93
N MET A 308 4.32 -9.57 6.15
CA MET A 308 5.71 -9.13 6.42
C MET A 308 6.74 -10.21 6.13
N HIS A 309 6.43 -11.48 6.42
CA HIS A 309 7.30 -12.59 6.02
C HIS A 309 7.32 -12.80 4.50
N MET A 310 6.15 -12.75 3.85
CA MET A 310 6.05 -12.83 2.39
C MET A 310 6.87 -11.72 1.70
N LEU A 311 6.86 -10.50 2.25
CA LEU A 311 7.60 -9.35 1.74
C LEU A 311 9.07 -9.31 2.19
N ASN A 312 9.52 -10.29 2.98
CA ASN A 312 10.88 -10.36 3.54
C ASN A 312 11.27 -9.14 4.41
N SER A 313 10.28 -8.44 4.99
CA SER A 313 10.48 -7.20 5.75
C SER A 313 10.57 -7.40 7.26
N ALA A 314 10.20 -8.57 7.78
CA ALA A 314 10.39 -8.93 9.18
C ALA A 314 11.88 -8.76 9.59
N GLY A 315 12.12 -8.15 10.74
CA GLY A 315 13.44 -7.87 11.30
C GLY A 315 14.21 -6.72 10.65
N LYS A 316 13.61 -5.94 9.72
CA LYS A 316 14.32 -4.87 9.00
C LYS A 316 14.29 -3.51 9.71
N SER A 317 13.54 -3.34 10.80
CA SER A 317 13.34 -2.04 11.44
C SER A 317 14.65 -1.38 11.91
N ASP A 318 15.50 -2.13 12.60
CA ASP A 318 16.77 -1.59 13.12
C ASP A 318 17.68 -1.08 12.00
N ALA A 319 17.72 -1.80 10.87
CA ALA A 319 18.51 -1.41 9.70
C ALA A 319 17.94 -0.12 9.07
N VAL A 320 16.62 -0.03 8.92
CA VAL A 320 15.94 1.18 8.40
C VAL A 320 16.20 2.39 9.31
N ASN A 321 16.07 2.23 10.63
CA ASN A 321 16.35 3.28 11.59
C ASN A 321 17.81 3.73 11.51
N GLN A 322 18.77 2.80 11.50
CA GLN A 322 20.19 3.13 11.34
C GLN A 322 20.49 3.87 10.03
N HIS A 323 19.79 3.52 8.94
CA HIS A 323 19.93 4.24 7.67
C HIS A 323 19.32 5.64 7.73
N TRP A 324 18.13 5.79 8.32
CA TRP A 324 17.50 7.08 8.56
C TRP A 324 18.37 8.02 9.42
N GLU A 325 19.03 7.48 10.45
CA GLU A 325 20.03 8.20 11.25
C GLU A 325 21.20 8.71 10.39
N LYS A 326 21.74 7.87 9.50
CA LYS A 326 22.83 8.24 8.58
C LYS A 326 22.42 9.33 7.59
N LEU A 327 21.15 9.36 7.21
CA LEU A 327 20.57 10.42 6.37
C LEU A 327 20.31 11.73 7.15
N GLY A 328 20.59 11.77 8.46
CA GLY A 328 20.38 12.96 9.30
C GLY A 328 18.94 13.12 9.78
N ARG A 329 18.19 12.01 9.88
CA ARG A 329 16.77 11.99 10.30
C ARG A 329 15.87 12.93 9.49
N PRO A 330 15.87 12.87 8.15
CA PRO A 330 15.03 13.74 7.34
C PRO A 330 13.56 13.52 7.71
N LEU A 331 12.85 14.62 7.90
CA LEU A 331 11.45 14.70 8.26
C LEU A 331 10.80 15.87 7.53
N PRO A 332 9.52 15.76 7.14
CA PRO A 332 8.78 16.88 6.58
C PRO A 332 8.74 18.09 7.50
N ASP A 333 8.61 19.28 6.93
CA ASP A 333 8.65 20.55 7.67
C ASP A 333 7.53 20.68 8.71
N CYS A 334 6.39 20.03 8.49
CA CYS A 334 5.27 19.99 9.45
C CYS A 334 5.61 19.29 10.77
N TYR A 335 6.75 18.61 10.86
CA TYR A 335 7.26 17.95 12.07
C TYR A 335 8.49 18.62 12.71
N LYS A 336 9.00 19.71 12.14
CA LYS A 336 10.19 20.42 12.64
C LYS A 336 9.89 21.47 13.74
N GLN A 337 8.75 21.36 14.42
CA GLN A 337 8.30 22.32 15.45
C GLN A 337 8.89 22.04 16.81
#